data_AF-A0A9P7UL20-F1
#
_entry.id   AF-A0A9P7UL20-F1
#
_cell.length_a   1.000
_cell.length_b   1.000
_cell.length_c   1.000
_cell.angle_alpha   90.00
_cell.angle_beta   90.00
_cell.angle_gamma   90.00
#
_symmetry.space_group_name_H-M   'P 1'
#
loop_
_entity.id
_entity.type
_entity.pdbx_description
1 polymer ?
#
loop_
_entity_poly.entity_id
_entity_poly.type
_entity_poly.pdbx_seq_one_letter_code
_entity_poly.pdbx_strand_id
1 'polypeptide(L)'
;MARLNVEELKNEPHQLQRGLPTYSTGNHPAVSRLTTHRQRRSASATPKGPTPHNANDRNKAVDNGGFDPENLPHRKHRDSFDASKHTKHPKFWFYDGSIVLNVEDTLFRVHKTILATHCEVFDTVFSIPQQASLKEERIEECAVVNLTGDKAEDVNDLLNALYFSSHFDQLHVPEAEPDAMLKFVSGILRLSTKYLNHTLRKKCISILHSYIPVTFEEYKQHAARSLRRFKSDTLMACARLAQETNVPTILPYLFYCIARLSPQRILKGDPGDICWRDKTICQIGRERLRHAEMSMSHSFLLAFVPAAKCKTIFLCSAARGPHAAWHSLEGSGKSSNPLKEFGKWKDLNVCEECIEFCKDAHKEGRTAVWECLPALFEMERWEVLKKREDETLCEDADTKEDSLQDTEQPK
;
A
#
# COMPACT_ATOMS: atom_id res chain seq x y z
N MET A 1 26.13 10.95 -22.41
CA MET A 1 25.09 9.97 -22.02
C MET A 1 23.86 10.75 -21.60
N ALA A 2 22.70 10.42 -22.16
CA ALA A 2 21.51 11.28 -22.24
C ALA A 2 21.05 11.81 -20.87
N ARG A 3 20.95 13.14 -20.75
CA ARG A 3 20.18 13.80 -19.68
C ARG A 3 18.71 13.67 -20.07
N LEU A 4 17.98 12.76 -19.41
CA LEU A 4 16.52 12.83 -19.43
C LEU A 4 16.11 14.00 -18.56
N ASN A 5 15.34 14.92 -19.14
CA ASN A 5 14.96 16.19 -18.54
C ASN A 5 13.84 15.92 -17.52
N VAL A 6 13.93 16.53 -16.33
CA VAL A 6 12.97 16.34 -15.22
C VAL A 6 11.54 16.72 -15.60
N GLU A 7 11.36 17.43 -16.72
CA GLU A 7 10.06 17.78 -17.31
C GLU A 7 9.36 16.61 -18.03
N GLU A 8 10.07 15.61 -18.55
CA GLU A 8 9.44 14.46 -19.24
C GLU A 8 8.68 13.53 -18.28
N LEU A 9 9.01 13.56 -16.98
CA LEU A 9 8.23 12.88 -15.94
C LEU A 9 6.97 13.66 -15.51
N LYS A 10 6.82 14.92 -15.94
CA LYS A 10 5.69 15.78 -15.54
C LYS A 10 4.53 15.75 -16.53
N ASN A 11 4.77 15.39 -17.79
CA ASN A 11 3.77 15.47 -18.87
C ASN A 11 3.76 14.19 -19.72
N GLU A 12 2.81 13.29 -19.44
CA GLU A 12 2.01 12.49 -20.40
C GLU A 12 1.67 11.08 -19.89
N PRO A 13 0.38 10.74 -19.75
CA PRO A 13 -0.08 9.37 -19.57
C PRO A 13 -0.46 8.74 -20.92
N HIS A 14 -0.07 7.48 -21.13
CA HIS A 14 -0.47 6.61 -22.25
C HIS A 14 -0.10 7.05 -23.67
N GLN A 15 1.02 6.56 -24.23
CA GLN A 15 1.11 6.02 -25.61
C GLN A 15 2.48 5.36 -25.86
N LEU A 16 2.60 4.04 -25.64
CA LEU A 16 3.66 3.23 -26.25
C LEU A 16 3.11 1.86 -26.67
N GLN A 17 2.31 1.86 -27.74
CA GLN A 17 2.15 0.71 -28.63
C GLN A 17 2.19 1.23 -30.07
N ARG A 18 3.36 1.08 -30.73
CA ARG A 18 3.54 0.72 -32.16
C ARG A 18 4.94 1.12 -32.64
N GLY A 19 5.62 0.20 -33.34
CA GLY A 19 6.65 0.51 -34.34
C GLY A 19 8.08 0.10 -34.01
N LEU A 20 8.43 -1.18 -34.23
CA LEU A 20 9.82 -1.60 -34.44
C LEU A 20 10.18 -1.46 -35.93
N PRO A 21 11.31 -0.84 -36.30
CA PRO A 21 11.85 -0.95 -37.65
C PRO A 21 12.77 -2.17 -37.77
N THR A 22 12.57 -2.92 -38.86
CA THR A 22 13.38 -4.04 -39.33
C THR A 22 14.75 -3.56 -39.84
N TYR A 23 15.82 -4.27 -39.49
CA TYR A 23 17.15 -4.07 -40.08
C TYR A 23 17.51 -5.21 -41.03
N SER A 24 17.82 -4.80 -42.26
CA SER A 24 18.24 -5.60 -43.42
C SER A 24 19.66 -6.13 -43.26
N THR A 25 19.87 -7.35 -43.73
CA THR A 25 21.15 -8.04 -43.88
C THR A 25 22.00 -7.44 -45.01
N GLY A 26 23.32 -7.43 -44.82
CA GLY A 26 24.33 -7.02 -45.81
C GLY A 26 25.67 -7.72 -45.54
N ASN A 27 26.33 -8.14 -46.62
CA ASN A 27 27.28 -9.26 -46.74
C ASN A 27 28.78 -8.94 -46.55
N HIS A 28 29.51 -9.97 -46.05
CA HIS A 28 30.90 -10.44 -46.36
C HIS A 28 32.15 -9.61 -45.97
N PRO A 29 33.40 -10.19 -45.92
CA PRO A 29 33.85 -11.59 -46.07
C PRO A 29 34.79 -12.12 -44.94
N ALA A 30 35.43 -13.27 -45.20
CA ALA A 30 35.92 -14.32 -44.29
C ALA A 30 37.41 -14.28 -43.85
N VAL A 31 37.80 -15.37 -43.15
CA VAL A 31 39.16 -15.94 -42.92
C VAL A 31 39.79 -15.49 -41.56
N SER A 32 40.27 -16.32 -40.63
CA SER A 32 40.94 -17.64 -40.71
C SER A 32 40.87 -18.46 -39.42
N ARG A 33 41.13 -19.76 -39.58
CA ARG A 33 41.20 -20.83 -38.57
C ARG A 33 42.41 -20.72 -37.66
N LEU A 34 42.29 -21.16 -36.40
CA LEU A 34 43.35 -21.89 -35.70
C LEU A 34 42.77 -23.07 -34.93
N THR A 35 43.26 -24.25 -35.29
CA THR A 35 43.02 -25.57 -34.70
C THR A 35 44.14 -25.88 -33.70
N THR A 36 43.83 -26.37 -32.50
CA THR A 36 44.69 -27.33 -31.79
C THR A 36 43.90 -28.33 -30.93
N HIS A 37 44.10 -29.59 -31.30
CA HIS A 37 44.18 -30.83 -30.52
C HIS A 37 43.21 -31.19 -29.38
N ARG A 38 42.37 -32.15 -29.76
CA ARG A 38 41.66 -33.22 -29.06
C ARG A 38 42.56 -34.10 -28.17
N GLN A 39 42.11 -34.40 -26.94
CA GLN A 39 42.28 -35.72 -26.31
C GLN A 39 40.94 -36.22 -25.74
N ARG A 40 40.66 -37.49 -26.04
CA ARG A 40 39.44 -38.26 -25.74
C ARG A 40 39.41 -38.71 -24.28
N ARG A 41 38.20 -38.82 -23.70
CA ARG A 41 37.67 -40.06 -23.06
C ARG A 41 36.15 -39.95 -22.77
N SER A 42 35.39 -40.72 -23.56
CA SER A 42 34.24 -41.57 -23.19
C SER A 42 33.39 -41.25 -21.95
N ALA A 43 32.07 -41.04 -22.12
CA ALA A 43 31.02 -42.05 -21.90
C ALA A 43 29.61 -41.46 -22.13
N SER A 44 28.65 -42.36 -22.35
CA SER A 44 27.27 -42.24 -22.84
C SER A 44 26.26 -41.51 -21.96
N ALA A 45 25.26 -40.86 -22.57
CA ALA A 45 23.83 -41.23 -22.49
C ALA A 45 22.94 -40.13 -23.11
N THR A 46 22.09 -40.52 -24.06
CA THR A 46 21.02 -39.71 -24.66
C THR A 46 19.73 -39.81 -23.84
N PRO A 47 18.82 -38.84 -23.95
CA PRO A 47 17.47 -39.23 -24.38
C PRO A 47 16.87 -38.33 -25.47
N LYS A 48 16.13 -38.99 -26.36
CA LYS A 48 15.35 -38.45 -27.47
C LYS A 48 14.01 -37.89 -26.97
N GLY A 49 13.55 -36.80 -27.56
CA GLY A 49 12.14 -36.40 -27.51
C GLY A 49 11.27 -37.25 -28.45
N PRO A 50 9.95 -37.08 -28.40
CA PRO A 50 9.20 -36.97 -29.65
C PRO A 50 8.03 -35.96 -29.60
N THR A 51 7.72 -35.39 -30.77
CA THR A 51 6.44 -34.77 -31.15
C THR A 51 5.73 -35.70 -32.18
N PRO A 52 4.58 -35.34 -32.81
CA PRO A 52 3.26 -35.89 -32.50
C PRO A 52 2.67 -36.71 -33.67
N HIS A 53 1.57 -37.46 -33.43
CA HIS A 53 0.80 -38.04 -34.53
C HIS A 53 -0.73 -37.86 -34.39
N ASN A 54 -1.28 -37.64 -35.58
CA ASN A 54 -2.62 -37.32 -36.09
C ASN A 54 -3.81 -38.18 -35.63
N ALA A 55 -4.94 -37.47 -35.48
CA ALA A 55 -6.21 -37.54 -36.23
C ALA A 55 -6.96 -38.86 -36.49
N ASN A 56 -8.29 -38.70 -36.30
CA ASN A 56 -9.45 -39.44 -36.80
C ASN A 56 -9.79 -40.81 -36.20
N ASP A 57 -10.95 -40.89 -35.53
CA ASP A 57 -12.04 -41.69 -36.09
C ASP A 57 -13.44 -41.24 -35.63
N ARG A 58 -14.39 -41.42 -36.55
CA ARG A 58 -15.79 -40.97 -36.49
C ARG A 58 -16.73 -42.03 -35.89
N ASN A 59 -17.86 -41.52 -35.38
CA ASN A 59 -19.19 -42.14 -35.24
C ASN A 59 -19.43 -43.16 -34.10
N LYS A 60 -20.32 -42.79 -33.17
CA LYS A 60 -21.56 -43.56 -32.91
C LYS A 60 -22.59 -42.81 -32.05
N ALA A 61 -23.83 -42.91 -32.54
CA ALA A 61 -25.11 -42.97 -31.82
C ALA A 61 -25.59 -41.74 -31.02
N VAL A 62 -26.58 -41.08 -31.62
CA VAL A 62 -27.62 -40.29 -30.96
C VAL A 62 -28.50 -41.27 -30.18
N ASP A 63 -28.66 -41.06 -28.87
CA ASP A 63 -29.69 -41.73 -28.08
C ASP A 63 -30.52 -40.67 -27.34
N ASN A 64 -31.83 -40.79 -27.51
CA ASN A 64 -32.86 -39.89 -26.98
C ASN A 64 -33.20 -40.32 -25.55
N GLY A 65 -32.65 -39.61 -24.56
CA GLY A 65 -33.03 -39.74 -23.16
C GLY A 65 -34.12 -38.74 -22.79
N GLY A 66 -35.25 -39.24 -22.30
CA GLY A 66 -36.45 -38.49 -21.92
C GLY A 66 -36.26 -37.48 -20.79
N PHE A 67 -37.12 -36.46 -20.80
CA PHE A 67 -37.22 -35.40 -19.81
C PHE A 67 -38.10 -35.87 -18.64
N ASP A 68 -37.48 -36.35 -17.56
CA ASP A 68 -38.16 -36.67 -16.30
C ASP A 68 -38.37 -35.38 -15.47
N PRO A 69 -39.61 -34.98 -15.13
CA PRO A 69 -39.86 -33.71 -14.42
C PRO A 69 -39.52 -33.70 -12.92
N GLU A 70 -39.06 -34.80 -12.33
CA GLU A 70 -38.96 -34.95 -10.87
C GLU A 70 -37.54 -34.82 -10.27
N ASN A 71 -36.54 -34.40 -11.04
CA ASN A 71 -35.17 -34.22 -10.50
C ASN A 71 -34.65 -32.78 -10.65
N LEU A 72 -35.44 -31.82 -10.15
CA LEU A 72 -34.96 -30.47 -9.85
C LEU A 72 -33.96 -30.56 -8.68
N PRO A 73 -32.72 -30.04 -8.80
CA PRO A 73 -31.80 -30.01 -7.67
C PRO A 73 -32.45 -29.19 -6.56
N HIS A 74 -32.75 -29.87 -5.44
CA HIS A 74 -33.21 -29.24 -4.23
C HIS A 74 -32.31 -28.06 -3.90
N ARG A 75 -32.93 -26.88 -3.91
CA ARG A 75 -32.38 -25.62 -3.42
C ARG A 75 -31.72 -25.93 -2.07
N LYS A 76 -30.39 -25.85 -2.00
CA LYS A 76 -29.65 -26.12 -0.75
C LYS A 76 -30.33 -25.35 0.38
N HIS A 77 -30.77 -26.11 1.37
CA HIS A 77 -31.29 -25.61 2.63
C HIS A 77 -30.31 -24.52 3.12
N ARG A 78 -30.81 -23.31 3.34
CA ARG A 78 -30.09 -22.26 4.07
C ARG A 78 -29.68 -22.89 5.40
N ASP A 79 -28.39 -22.94 5.70
CA ASP A 79 -27.88 -23.49 6.97
C ASP A 79 -28.65 -22.80 8.11
N SER A 80 -29.44 -23.57 8.86
CA SER A 80 -30.21 -23.02 9.97
C SER A 80 -29.22 -22.56 11.04
N PHE A 81 -29.31 -21.29 11.45
CA PHE A 81 -28.49 -20.73 12.52
C PHE A 81 -28.66 -21.55 13.81
N ASP A 82 -27.59 -22.25 14.22
CA ASP A 82 -27.55 -23.05 15.43
C ASP A 82 -26.83 -22.27 16.54
N ALA A 83 -27.62 -21.61 17.39
CA ALA A 83 -27.11 -20.80 18.50
C ALA A 83 -26.23 -21.61 19.48
N SER A 84 -26.36 -22.94 19.52
CA SER A 84 -25.57 -23.80 20.42
C SER A 84 -24.08 -23.88 20.05
N LYS A 85 -23.71 -23.48 18.82
CA LYS A 85 -22.34 -23.48 18.33
C LYS A 85 -21.60 -22.16 18.53
N HIS A 86 -22.30 -21.11 18.99
CA HIS A 86 -21.73 -19.78 19.11
C HIS A 86 -21.49 -19.39 20.57
N THR A 87 -20.45 -18.60 20.82
CA THR A 87 -20.06 -18.14 22.14
C THR A 87 -20.49 -16.70 22.37
N LYS A 88 -21.12 -16.42 23.52
CA LYS A 88 -21.48 -15.06 23.91
C LYS A 88 -20.23 -14.27 24.30
N HIS A 89 -20.07 -13.07 23.75
CA HIS A 89 -18.91 -12.23 24.08
C HIS A 89 -18.97 -11.77 25.55
N PRO A 90 -17.92 -11.96 26.36
CA PRO A 90 -17.99 -11.71 27.80
C PRO A 90 -18.19 -10.24 28.17
N LYS A 91 -17.68 -9.32 27.34
CA LYS A 91 -17.75 -7.87 27.57
C LYS A 91 -18.95 -7.20 26.91
N PHE A 92 -19.40 -7.73 25.77
CA PHE A 92 -20.41 -7.10 24.90
C PHE A 92 -21.64 -8.00 24.83
N TRP A 93 -22.16 -8.29 26.02
CA TRP A 93 -23.41 -9.01 26.21
C TRP A 93 -24.30 -8.22 27.17
N PHE A 94 -24.89 -7.12 26.67
CA PHE A 94 -25.69 -6.22 27.49
C PHE A 94 -27.07 -6.80 27.77
N TYR A 95 -27.51 -6.72 29.03
CA TYR A 95 -28.82 -7.23 29.46
C TYR A 95 -29.99 -6.49 28.81
N ASP A 96 -29.79 -5.21 28.46
CA ASP A 96 -30.69 -4.29 27.78
C ASP A 96 -30.39 -4.15 26.27
N GLY A 97 -29.47 -4.95 25.75
CA GLY A 97 -29.15 -4.95 24.33
C GLY A 97 -30.38 -5.30 23.49
N SER A 98 -30.56 -4.59 22.38
CA SER A 98 -31.72 -4.63 21.48
C SER A 98 -31.46 -5.35 20.16
N ILE A 99 -30.22 -5.79 19.92
CA ILE A 99 -29.81 -6.58 18.76
C ILE A 99 -28.67 -7.52 19.12
N VAL A 100 -28.60 -8.67 18.45
CA VAL A 100 -27.45 -9.58 18.51
C VAL A 100 -26.72 -9.54 17.18
N LEU A 101 -25.44 -9.18 17.19
CA LEU A 101 -24.55 -9.32 16.05
C LEU A 101 -23.91 -10.69 16.12
N ASN A 102 -24.01 -11.46 15.04
CA ASN A 102 -23.33 -12.72 14.88
C ASN A 102 -22.12 -12.54 13.95
N VAL A 103 -20.92 -12.86 14.46
CA VAL A 103 -19.64 -12.64 13.80
C VAL A 103 -18.76 -13.85 14.06
N GLU A 104 -18.38 -14.57 13.01
CA GLU A 104 -17.67 -15.86 13.13
C GLU A 104 -18.38 -16.78 14.14
N ASP A 105 -17.69 -17.24 15.19
CA ASP A 105 -18.26 -18.08 16.26
C ASP A 105 -18.69 -17.26 17.50
N THR A 106 -18.78 -15.93 17.40
CA THR A 106 -19.02 -15.02 18.53
C THR A 106 -20.31 -14.21 18.36
N LEU A 107 -21.10 -14.13 19.43
CA LEU A 107 -22.31 -13.32 19.51
C LEU A 107 -22.09 -12.09 20.40
N PHE A 108 -22.50 -10.93 19.89
CA PHE A 108 -22.44 -9.65 20.59
C PHE A 108 -23.85 -9.12 20.79
N ARG A 109 -24.32 -8.99 22.04
CA ARG A 109 -25.62 -8.40 22.35
C ARG A 109 -25.45 -6.93 22.70
N VAL A 110 -25.89 -6.04 21.80
CA VAL A 110 -25.60 -4.60 21.80
C VAL A 110 -26.83 -3.74 21.49
N HIS A 111 -26.67 -2.42 21.51
CA HIS A 111 -27.76 -1.46 21.29
C HIS A 111 -27.84 -1.00 19.83
N LYS A 112 -29.02 -1.17 19.21
CA LYS A 112 -29.30 -0.67 17.86
C LYS A 112 -29.04 0.82 17.72
N THR A 113 -29.47 1.60 18.71
CA THR A 113 -29.35 3.05 18.72
C THR A 113 -27.89 3.51 18.65
N ILE A 114 -26.99 2.87 19.40
CA ILE A 114 -25.56 3.21 19.39
C ILE A 114 -24.94 2.91 18.03
N LEU A 115 -25.25 1.74 17.44
CA LEU A 115 -24.76 1.40 16.11
C LEU A 115 -25.30 2.36 15.04
N ALA A 116 -26.60 2.63 15.02
CA ALA A 116 -27.22 3.56 14.06
C ALA A 116 -26.69 4.99 14.20
N THR A 117 -26.48 5.46 15.44
CA THR A 117 -25.99 6.83 15.69
C THR A 117 -24.58 7.06 15.14
N HIS A 118 -23.76 6.02 15.08
CA HIS A 118 -22.34 6.16 14.76
C HIS A 118 -21.91 5.50 13.44
N CYS A 119 -22.77 4.67 12.84
CA CYS A 119 -22.45 3.93 11.63
C CYS A 119 -23.65 4.00 10.67
N GLU A 120 -23.52 4.75 9.58
CA GLU A 120 -24.60 5.04 8.62
C GLU A 120 -25.19 3.78 7.99
N VAL A 121 -24.36 2.77 7.74
CA VAL A 121 -24.80 1.49 7.19
C VAL A 121 -25.80 0.82 8.13
N PHE A 122 -25.57 0.88 9.45
CA PHE A 122 -26.49 0.31 10.43
C PHE A 122 -27.77 1.15 10.56
N ASP A 123 -27.68 2.48 10.49
CA ASP A 123 -28.86 3.35 10.48
C ASP A 123 -29.80 3.03 9.30
N THR A 124 -29.21 2.89 8.11
CA THR A 124 -29.93 2.51 6.89
C THR A 124 -30.55 1.11 7.03
N VAL A 125 -29.77 0.12 7.46
CA VAL A 125 -30.23 -1.26 7.59
C VAL A 125 -31.38 -1.40 8.60
N PHE A 126 -31.36 -0.61 9.69
CA PHE A 126 -32.41 -0.66 10.71
C PHE A 126 -33.66 0.13 10.34
N SER A 127 -33.53 1.12 9.45
CA SER A 127 -34.65 1.96 8.98
C SER A 127 -35.54 1.29 7.92
N ILE A 128 -35.03 0.29 7.18
CA ILE A 128 -35.79 -0.38 6.12
C ILE A 128 -36.86 -1.32 6.74
N PRO A 129 -38.17 -1.15 6.43
CA PRO A 129 -39.25 -1.96 6.99
C PRO A 129 -39.30 -3.44 6.54
N GLN A 130 -38.30 -3.95 5.81
CA GLN A 130 -38.18 -5.35 5.37
C GLN A 130 -37.81 -6.30 6.52
N GLN A 131 -38.52 -6.20 7.63
CA GLN A 131 -38.42 -7.09 8.79
C GLN A 131 -39.09 -8.46 8.55
N ALA A 132 -39.32 -8.88 7.31
CA ALA A 132 -39.82 -10.23 7.04
C ALA A 132 -38.70 -11.28 7.16
N SER A 133 -37.44 -10.93 6.87
CA SER A 133 -36.28 -11.84 6.90
C SER A 133 -35.50 -11.86 8.23
N LEU A 134 -35.58 -10.78 9.04
CA LEU A 134 -35.02 -10.72 10.40
C LEU A 134 -35.94 -11.35 11.47
N LYS A 135 -37.15 -11.79 11.07
CA LYS A 135 -38.12 -12.41 11.99
C LYS A 135 -37.80 -13.86 12.34
N GLU A 136 -36.97 -14.55 11.57
CA GLU A 136 -36.77 -15.98 11.70
C GLU A 136 -35.74 -16.35 12.79
N GLU A 137 -34.74 -15.50 13.04
CA GLU A 137 -33.65 -15.78 13.98
C GLU A 137 -33.63 -14.75 15.11
N ARG A 138 -34.08 -15.18 16.30
CA ARG A 138 -34.05 -14.38 17.53
C ARG A 138 -33.30 -15.11 18.63
N ILE A 139 -32.46 -14.37 19.35
CA ILE A 139 -31.85 -14.83 20.59
C ILE A 139 -32.29 -13.87 21.69
N GLU A 140 -32.90 -14.39 22.75
CA GLU A 140 -33.38 -13.57 23.89
C GLU A 140 -34.24 -12.39 23.41
N GLU A 141 -35.20 -12.68 22.52
CA GLU A 141 -36.14 -11.73 21.90
C GLU A 141 -35.50 -10.68 20.96
N CYS A 142 -34.17 -10.63 20.89
CA CYS A 142 -33.41 -9.74 20.02
C CYS A 142 -33.26 -10.34 18.63
N ALA A 143 -33.40 -9.50 17.59
CA ALA A 143 -33.10 -9.89 16.22
C ALA A 143 -31.60 -10.18 16.08
N VAL A 144 -31.25 -11.24 15.34
CA VAL A 144 -29.86 -11.58 15.02
C VAL A 144 -29.49 -11.00 13.65
N VAL A 145 -28.34 -10.33 13.57
CA VAL A 145 -27.76 -9.82 12.32
C VAL A 145 -26.42 -10.49 12.10
N ASN A 146 -26.31 -11.22 11.00
CA ASN A 146 -25.08 -11.91 10.60
C ASN A 146 -24.16 -10.92 9.87
N LEU A 147 -23.01 -10.59 10.47
CA LEU A 147 -21.98 -9.74 9.86
C LEU A 147 -20.96 -10.62 9.12
N THR A 148 -21.41 -11.21 8.01
CA THR A 148 -20.58 -12.13 7.23
C THR A 148 -19.32 -11.41 6.69
N GLY A 149 -18.16 -12.02 6.91
CA GLY A 149 -16.87 -11.52 6.42
C GLY A 149 -16.13 -10.59 7.37
N ASP A 150 -16.73 -10.19 8.49
CA ASP A 150 -16.01 -9.48 9.55
C ASP A 150 -15.41 -10.45 10.56
N LYS A 151 -14.31 -10.01 11.19
CA LYS A 151 -13.65 -10.75 12.26
C LYS A 151 -14.22 -10.35 13.61
N ALA A 152 -14.37 -11.32 14.51
CA ALA A 152 -14.84 -11.04 15.87
C ALA A 152 -13.90 -10.06 16.61
N GLU A 153 -12.59 -10.15 16.37
CA GLU A 153 -11.58 -9.23 16.92
C GLU A 153 -11.81 -7.78 16.46
N ASP A 154 -12.00 -7.57 15.15
CA ASP A 154 -12.22 -6.23 14.59
C ASP A 154 -13.54 -5.63 15.12
N VAL A 155 -14.59 -6.44 15.28
CA VAL A 155 -15.88 -6.01 15.86
C VAL A 155 -15.73 -5.66 17.34
N ASN A 156 -14.96 -6.44 18.10
CA ASN A 156 -14.62 -6.10 19.48
C ASN A 156 -13.91 -4.73 19.55
N ASP A 157 -12.95 -4.46 18.67
CA ASP A 157 -12.21 -3.19 18.66
C ASP A 157 -13.13 -2.00 18.31
N LEU A 158 -13.99 -2.15 17.30
CA LEU A 158 -15.00 -1.14 16.97
C LEU A 158 -15.94 -0.88 18.15
N LEU A 159 -16.49 -1.92 18.77
CA LEU A 159 -17.40 -1.79 19.91
C LEU A 159 -16.70 -1.15 21.12
N ASN A 160 -15.41 -1.43 21.34
CA ASN A 160 -14.64 -0.73 22.35
C ASN A 160 -14.56 0.77 22.07
N ALA A 161 -14.29 1.15 20.82
CA ALA A 161 -14.23 2.54 20.39
C ALA A 161 -15.59 3.26 20.47
N LEU A 162 -16.70 2.56 20.26
CA LEU A 162 -18.06 3.11 20.30
C LEU A 162 -18.57 3.29 21.74
N TYR A 163 -18.39 2.29 22.60
CA TYR A 163 -18.94 2.30 23.95
C TYR A 163 -18.07 3.03 24.98
N PHE A 164 -16.76 3.13 24.75
CA PHE A 164 -15.83 3.73 25.69
C PHE A 164 -15.09 4.90 25.05
N SER A 165 -15.48 6.12 25.43
CA SER A 165 -14.86 7.35 24.90
C SER A 165 -13.35 7.43 25.14
N SER A 166 -12.87 6.82 26.24
CA SER A 166 -11.46 6.75 26.63
C SER A 166 -10.69 5.60 25.97
N HIS A 167 -11.29 4.84 25.05
CA HIS A 167 -10.60 3.73 24.38
C HIS A 167 -9.33 4.20 23.65
N PHE A 168 -9.39 5.37 23.01
CA PHE A 168 -8.23 5.98 22.34
C PHE A 168 -7.14 6.47 23.29
N ASP A 169 -7.48 6.76 24.55
CA ASP A 169 -6.52 7.17 25.58
C ASP A 169 -5.59 6.02 25.99
N GLN A 170 -5.96 4.77 25.69
CA GLN A 170 -5.15 3.58 25.94
C GLN A 170 -3.90 3.54 25.04
N LEU A 171 -3.96 4.20 23.88
CA LEU A 171 -2.82 4.32 22.98
C LEU A 171 -2.08 5.63 23.26
N HIS A 172 -1.00 5.53 24.04
CA HIS A 172 -0.11 6.67 24.32
C HIS A 172 0.76 7.00 23.09
N VAL A 173 0.19 7.73 22.13
CA VAL A 173 0.93 8.35 21.03
C VAL A 173 1.67 9.56 21.62
N PRO A 174 2.98 9.48 21.92
CA PRO A 174 3.97 8.97 20.96
C PRO A 174 4.81 7.77 21.40
N GLU A 175 4.67 7.29 22.64
CA GLU A 175 5.52 6.24 23.22
C GLU A 175 5.23 4.84 22.66
N ALA A 176 4.00 4.61 22.17
CA ALA A 176 3.62 3.30 21.68
C ALA A 176 4.44 2.87 20.44
N GLU A 177 4.92 1.64 20.47
CA GLU A 177 5.61 0.99 19.34
C GLU A 177 4.70 0.89 18.10
N PRO A 178 5.25 0.99 16.88
CA PRO A 178 4.46 0.90 15.65
C PRO A 178 3.60 -0.38 15.55
N ASP A 179 4.08 -1.51 16.06
CA ASP A 179 3.34 -2.77 16.07
C ASP A 179 2.09 -2.69 16.95
N ALA A 180 2.20 -2.03 18.11
CA ALA A 180 1.09 -1.84 19.05
C ALA A 180 0.07 -0.85 18.47
N MET A 181 0.54 0.24 17.88
CA MET A 181 -0.30 1.19 17.14
C MET A 181 -1.07 0.48 16.03
N LEU A 182 -0.38 -0.30 15.18
CA LEU A 182 -1.03 -0.96 14.05
C LEU A 182 -2.09 -1.96 14.52
N LYS A 183 -1.81 -2.75 15.56
CA LYS A 183 -2.79 -3.67 16.15
C LYS A 183 -4.02 -2.91 16.66
N PHE A 184 -3.81 -1.80 17.37
CA PHE A 184 -4.88 -0.99 17.92
C PHE A 184 -5.79 -0.38 16.84
N VAL A 185 -5.22 0.17 15.77
CA VAL A 185 -6.02 0.87 14.75
C VAL A 185 -6.61 -0.05 13.68
N SER A 186 -6.07 -1.25 13.47
CA SER A 186 -6.41 -2.09 12.32
C SER A 186 -7.90 -2.46 12.24
N GLY A 187 -8.47 -3.02 13.32
CA GLY A 187 -9.87 -3.43 13.35
C GLY A 187 -10.83 -2.26 13.29
N ILE A 188 -10.55 -1.22 14.08
CA ILE A 188 -11.32 0.03 14.10
C ILE A 188 -11.33 0.68 12.71
N LEU A 189 -10.17 0.79 12.04
CA LEU A 189 -10.10 1.42 10.72
C LEU A 189 -10.82 0.61 9.64
N ARG A 190 -10.69 -0.72 9.62
CA ARG A 190 -11.44 -1.57 8.68
C ARG A 190 -12.94 -1.40 8.82
N LEU A 191 -13.45 -1.54 10.04
CA LEU A 191 -14.89 -1.49 10.27
C LEU A 191 -15.47 -0.08 10.22
N SER A 192 -14.73 0.94 10.67
CA SER A 192 -15.17 2.33 10.48
C SER A 192 -15.22 2.72 9.00
N THR A 193 -14.36 2.14 8.16
CA THR A 193 -14.45 2.30 6.70
C THR A 193 -15.64 1.54 6.12
N LYS A 194 -15.82 0.27 6.51
CA LYS A 194 -16.91 -0.57 6.00
C LYS A 194 -18.30 -0.06 6.39
N TYR A 195 -18.44 0.42 7.61
CA TYR A 195 -19.71 0.85 8.20
C TYR A 195 -19.91 2.37 8.20
N LEU A 196 -19.07 3.10 7.46
CA LEU A 196 -19.15 4.55 7.29
C LEU A 196 -19.25 5.29 8.64
N ASN A 197 -18.28 5.03 9.51
CA ASN A 197 -18.08 5.79 10.74
C ASN A 197 -16.94 6.80 10.53
N HIS A 198 -17.28 7.97 9.97
CA HIS A 198 -16.30 8.99 9.61
C HIS A 198 -15.49 9.50 10.82
N THR A 199 -16.10 9.59 12.00
CA THR A 199 -15.42 10.06 13.22
C THR A 199 -14.31 9.12 13.66
N LEU A 200 -14.58 7.81 13.76
CA LEU A 200 -13.57 6.83 14.13
C LEU A 200 -12.52 6.66 13.05
N ARG A 201 -12.93 6.66 11.78
CA ARG A 201 -12.01 6.60 10.63
C ARG A 201 -11.01 7.76 10.67
N LYS A 202 -11.48 9.00 10.85
CA LYS A 202 -10.64 10.20 10.96
C LYS A 202 -9.65 10.11 12.12
N LYS A 203 -10.08 9.61 13.29
CA LYS A 203 -9.19 9.39 14.44
C LYS A 203 -8.08 8.37 14.13
N CYS A 204 -8.44 7.22 13.54
CA CYS A 204 -7.47 6.20 13.15
C CYS A 204 -6.46 6.71 12.12
N ILE A 205 -6.91 7.45 11.10
CA ILE A 205 -6.04 8.04 10.08
C ILE A 205 -5.12 9.10 10.70
N SER A 206 -5.63 9.95 11.61
CA SER A 206 -4.78 10.89 12.35
C SER A 206 -3.69 10.19 13.17
N ILE A 207 -3.99 9.02 13.76
CA ILE A 207 -2.99 8.22 14.46
C ILE A 207 -1.96 7.70 13.46
N LEU A 208 -2.35 7.15 12.31
CA LEU A 208 -1.41 6.70 11.28
C LEU A 208 -0.47 7.83 10.81
N HIS A 209 -1.00 9.03 10.56
CA HIS A 209 -0.22 10.22 10.19
C HIS A 209 0.80 10.65 11.24
N SER A 210 0.55 10.38 12.53
CA SER A 210 1.53 10.67 13.60
C SER A 210 2.73 9.71 13.61
N TYR A 211 2.65 8.61 12.86
CA TYR A 211 3.73 7.62 12.71
C TYR A 211 4.35 7.65 11.31
N ILE A 212 3.58 8.04 10.30
CA ILE A 212 3.93 7.92 8.89
C ILE A 212 3.86 9.32 8.25
N PRO A 213 4.99 9.89 7.83
CA PRO A 213 5.01 11.23 7.27
C PRO A 213 4.33 11.29 5.91
N VAL A 214 3.48 12.30 5.72
CA VAL A 214 2.85 12.68 4.45
C VAL A 214 3.37 14.00 3.90
N THR A 215 4.20 14.70 4.67
CA THR A 215 4.98 15.84 4.19
C THR A 215 6.48 15.65 4.41
N PHE A 216 7.29 16.31 3.57
CA PHE A 216 8.74 16.25 3.73
C PHE A 216 9.21 16.89 5.05
N GLU A 217 8.45 17.85 5.57
CA GLU A 217 8.73 18.48 6.87
C GLU A 217 8.54 17.49 8.02
N GLU A 218 7.43 16.77 8.05
CA GLU A 218 7.20 15.67 9.00
C GLU A 218 8.33 14.64 8.92
N TYR A 219 8.70 14.22 7.70
CA TYR A 219 9.80 13.26 7.50
C TYR A 219 11.10 13.73 8.16
N LYS A 220 11.49 15.00 7.98
CA LYS A 220 12.69 15.56 8.61
C LYS A 220 12.58 15.56 10.14
N GLN A 221 11.42 15.91 10.69
CA GLN A 221 11.19 15.87 12.13
C GLN A 221 11.29 14.45 12.68
N HIS A 222 10.73 13.46 11.98
CA HIS A 222 10.83 12.05 12.35
C HIS A 222 12.27 11.52 12.24
N ALA A 223 13.00 11.91 11.19
CA ALA A 223 14.39 11.52 10.98
C ALA A 223 15.32 12.11 12.04
N ALA A 224 15.15 13.38 12.38
CA ALA A 224 15.93 14.06 13.41
C ALA A 224 15.74 13.45 14.80
N ARG A 225 14.53 12.94 15.08
CA ARG A 225 14.25 12.29 16.36
C ARG A 225 14.73 10.82 16.43
N SER A 226 15.15 10.20 15.32
CA SER A 226 15.58 8.78 15.28
C SER A 226 14.51 7.76 15.72
N LEU A 227 13.24 8.19 15.84
CA LEU A 227 12.31 7.64 16.83
C LEU A 227 11.59 6.33 16.48
N ARG A 228 11.47 5.90 15.22
CA ARG A 228 10.61 4.73 14.90
C ARG A 228 11.19 3.84 13.82
N ARG A 229 11.80 2.72 14.22
CA ARG A 229 12.12 1.63 13.29
C ARG A 229 10.92 0.70 13.20
N PHE A 230 10.17 0.83 12.11
CA PHE A 230 9.16 -0.17 11.79
C PHE A 230 9.84 -1.51 11.49
N LYS A 231 9.30 -2.59 12.04
CA LYS A 231 9.65 -3.94 11.59
C LYS A 231 9.15 -4.15 10.17
N SER A 232 9.78 -5.06 9.43
CA SER A 232 9.38 -5.36 8.05
C SER A 232 7.92 -5.79 7.96
N ASP A 233 7.46 -6.59 8.91
CA ASP A 233 6.12 -7.19 8.88
C ASP A 233 5.06 -6.12 9.15
N THR A 234 5.37 -5.18 10.05
CA THR A 234 4.53 -4.03 10.36
C THR A 234 4.42 -3.05 9.20
N LEU A 235 5.51 -2.81 8.46
CA LEU A 235 5.44 -2.00 7.22
C LEU A 235 4.53 -2.65 6.18
N MET A 236 4.70 -3.95 5.94
CA MET A 236 3.90 -4.68 4.95
C MET A 236 2.42 -4.72 5.35
N ALA A 237 2.13 -5.00 6.62
CA ALA A 237 0.77 -5.04 7.15
C ALA A 237 0.12 -3.65 7.15
N CYS A 238 0.88 -2.58 7.46
CA CYS A 238 0.38 -1.21 7.41
C CYS A 238 0.08 -0.76 5.98
N ALA A 239 0.95 -1.08 5.02
CA ALA A 239 0.69 -0.79 3.61
C ALA A 239 -0.55 -1.52 3.09
N ARG A 240 -0.70 -2.79 3.45
CA ARG A 240 -1.91 -3.57 3.14
C ARG A 240 -3.16 -2.95 3.77
N LEU A 241 -3.11 -2.59 5.06
CA LEU A 241 -4.24 -1.94 5.74
C LEU A 241 -4.63 -0.62 5.04
N ALA A 242 -3.65 0.19 4.67
CA ALA A 242 -3.86 1.45 3.96
C ALA A 242 -4.53 1.23 2.59
N GLN A 243 -4.18 0.18 1.86
CA GLN A 243 -4.85 -0.19 0.61
C GLN A 243 -6.27 -0.70 0.85
N GLU A 244 -6.45 -1.62 1.82
CA GLU A 244 -7.76 -2.20 2.18
C GLU A 244 -8.77 -1.14 2.62
N THR A 245 -8.29 -0.08 3.28
CA THR A 245 -9.13 0.97 3.89
C THR A 245 -9.09 2.28 3.11
N ASN A 246 -8.52 2.29 1.90
CA ASN A 246 -8.40 3.47 1.05
C ASN A 246 -7.83 4.70 1.79
N VAL A 247 -6.63 4.56 2.35
CA VAL A 247 -5.83 5.63 2.97
C VAL A 247 -4.59 5.84 2.09
N PRO A 248 -4.75 6.46 0.91
CA PRO A 248 -3.73 6.45 -0.13
C PRO A 248 -2.52 7.34 0.19
N THR A 249 -2.68 8.35 1.05
CA THR A 249 -1.66 9.36 1.34
C THR A 249 -0.41 8.80 2.01
N ILE A 250 -0.54 7.73 2.80
CA ILE A 250 0.59 7.10 3.51
C ILE A 250 1.34 6.08 2.63
N LEU A 251 0.76 5.65 1.51
CA LEU A 251 1.32 4.60 0.65
C LEU A 251 2.68 4.96 0.02
N PRO A 252 2.92 6.17 -0.54
CA PRO A 252 4.19 6.49 -1.15
C PRO A 252 5.38 6.32 -0.20
N TYR A 253 5.23 6.77 1.06
CA TYR A 253 6.28 6.63 2.06
C TYR A 253 6.41 5.20 2.58
N LEU A 254 5.31 4.46 2.73
CA LEU A 254 5.37 3.03 3.09
C LEU A 254 6.09 2.23 2.00
N PHE A 255 5.78 2.46 0.72
CA PHE A 255 6.42 1.79 -0.41
C PHE A 255 7.91 2.18 -0.52
N TYR A 256 8.25 3.43 -0.23
CA TYR A 256 9.64 3.87 -0.05
C TYR A 256 10.38 3.04 1.01
N CYS A 257 9.76 2.82 2.17
CA CYS A 257 10.35 2.01 3.24
C CYS A 257 10.46 0.54 2.85
N ILE A 258 9.43 -0.02 2.20
CA ILE A 258 9.39 -1.42 1.75
C ILE A 258 10.45 -1.68 0.67
N ALA A 259 10.60 -0.80 -0.32
CA ALA A 259 11.63 -0.90 -1.36
C ALA A 259 13.05 -0.94 -0.80
N ARG A 260 13.24 -0.43 0.43
CA ARG A 260 14.52 -0.43 1.14
C ARG A 260 14.79 -1.68 1.99
N LEU A 261 13.82 -2.60 2.11
CA LEU A 261 14.03 -3.90 2.74
C LEU A 261 14.98 -4.78 1.90
N SER A 262 15.45 -5.88 2.46
CA SER A 262 16.24 -6.86 1.70
C SER A 262 15.36 -7.49 0.60
N PRO A 263 15.90 -7.78 -0.60
CA PRO A 263 15.15 -8.46 -1.65
C PRO A 263 14.51 -9.77 -1.17
N GLN A 264 15.20 -10.51 -0.30
CA GLN A 264 14.69 -11.74 0.32
C GLN A 264 13.44 -11.48 1.16
N ARG A 265 13.37 -10.38 1.92
CA ARG A 265 12.18 -10.06 2.71
C ARG A 265 11.02 -9.63 1.81
N ILE A 266 11.26 -8.85 0.76
CA ILE A 266 10.19 -8.43 -0.17
C ILE A 266 9.58 -9.64 -0.88
N LEU A 267 10.41 -10.59 -1.31
CA LEU A 267 9.98 -11.79 -2.03
C LEU A 267 9.39 -12.89 -1.14
N LYS A 268 9.40 -12.73 0.18
CA LYS A 268 8.77 -13.70 1.10
C LYS A 268 7.26 -13.71 0.87
N GLY A 269 6.63 -14.89 0.77
CA GLY A 269 5.22 -15.05 0.47
C GLY A 269 4.32 -15.13 1.70
N ASP A 270 4.36 -14.16 2.61
CA ASP A 270 3.53 -14.20 3.82
C ASP A 270 2.09 -13.71 3.56
N PRO A 271 1.06 -14.38 4.09
CA PRO A 271 -0.35 -13.99 3.89
C PRO A 271 -0.70 -12.58 4.36
N GLY A 272 0.03 -12.03 5.34
CA GLY A 272 -0.15 -10.68 5.88
C GLY A 272 0.56 -9.57 5.09
N ASP A 273 1.36 -9.90 4.07
CA ASP A 273 2.11 -8.91 3.30
C ASP A 273 1.29 -8.26 2.19
N ILE A 274 1.70 -7.12 1.65
CA ILE A 274 1.15 -6.59 0.38
C ILE A 274 1.16 -7.63 -0.75
N CYS A 275 0.29 -7.44 -1.75
CA CYS A 275 0.13 -8.38 -2.84
C CYS A 275 1.38 -8.45 -3.74
N TRP A 276 1.49 -9.50 -4.56
CA TRP A 276 2.64 -9.68 -5.46
C TRP A 276 2.82 -8.54 -6.47
N ARG A 277 1.73 -7.91 -6.91
CA ARG A 277 1.79 -6.74 -7.78
C ARG A 277 2.54 -5.60 -7.09
N ASP A 278 2.19 -5.29 -5.85
CA ASP A 278 2.81 -4.21 -5.09
C ASP A 278 4.24 -4.52 -4.69
N LYS A 279 4.56 -5.80 -4.44
CA LYS A 279 5.95 -6.26 -4.26
C LYS A 279 6.79 -5.97 -5.50
N THR A 280 6.26 -6.22 -6.70
CA THR A 280 6.91 -5.87 -7.96
C THR A 280 7.06 -4.36 -8.11
N ILE A 281 6.03 -3.58 -7.81
CA ILE A 281 6.10 -2.10 -7.82
C ILE A 281 7.20 -1.61 -6.88
N CYS A 282 7.31 -2.17 -5.67
CA CYS A 282 8.39 -1.82 -4.74
C CYS A 282 9.78 -2.19 -5.28
N GLN A 283 9.92 -3.29 -6.03
CA GLN A 283 11.19 -3.68 -6.65
C GLN A 283 11.57 -2.78 -7.83
N ILE A 284 10.61 -2.41 -8.68
CA ILE A 284 10.84 -1.43 -9.76
C ILE A 284 11.18 -0.08 -9.14
N GLY A 285 10.42 0.32 -8.12
CA GLY A 285 10.64 1.53 -7.34
C GLY A 285 12.02 1.58 -6.70
N ARG A 286 12.59 0.44 -6.27
CA ARG A 286 13.98 0.38 -5.78
C ARG A 286 14.99 0.89 -6.82
N GLU A 287 14.84 0.50 -8.08
CA GLU A 287 15.72 0.96 -9.16
C GLU A 287 15.48 2.43 -9.49
N ARG A 288 14.21 2.85 -9.54
CA ARG A 288 13.84 4.27 -9.73
C ARG A 288 14.39 5.16 -8.60
N LEU A 289 14.37 4.67 -7.35
CA LEU A 289 14.97 5.35 -6.19
C LEU A 289 16.48 5.46 -6.33
N ARG A 290 17.16 4.41 -6.79
CA ARG A 290 18.60 4.45 -7.08
C ARG A 290 18.92 5.50 -8.14
N HIS A 291 18.13 5.56 -9.20
CA HIS A 291 18.28 6.58 -10.22
C HIS A 291 18.05 7.99 -9.65
N ALA A 292 16.97 8.21 -8.91
CA ALA A 292 16.65 9.48 -8.26
C ALA A 292 17.73 9.90 -7.23
N GLU A 293 18.31 8.94 -6.51
CA GLU A 293 19.44 9.18 -5.63
C GLU A 293 20.64 9.74 -6.39
N MET A 294 20.95 9.16 -7.55
CA MET A 294 22.07 9.58 -8.39
C MET A 294 21.81 10.91 -9.10
N SER A 295 20.62 11.09 -9.68
CA SER A 295 20.32 12.23 -10.56
C SER A 295 19.76 13.45 -9.81
N MET A 296 19.22 13.28 -8.61
CA MET A 296 18.59 14.36 -7.84
C MET A 296 19.34 14.60 -6.52
N SER A 297 19.18 13.72 -5.52
CA SER A 297 19.72 13.93 -4.17
C SER A 297 21.25 14.01 -4.13
N HIS A 298 21.96 13.13 -4.85
CA HIS A 298 23.41 13.09 -4.91
C HIS A 298 23.97 13.52 -6.27
N SER A 299 23.20 14.31 -7.02
CA SER A 299 23.64 14.88 -8.31
C SER A 299 25.00 15.56 -8.19
N PHE A 300 25.24 16.29 -7.09
CA PHE A 300 26.52 16.96 -6.77
C PHE A 300 27.72 16.00 -6.64
N LEU A 301 27.50 14.70 -6.36
CA LEU A 301 28.58 13.71 -6.29
C LEU A 301 29.03 13.24 -7.68
N LEU A 302 28.12 13.19 -8.65
CA LEU A 302 28.33 12.63 -9.99
C LEU A 302 28.61 13.71 -11.05
N ALA A 303 27.92 14.84 -10.94
CA ALA A 303 28.04 15.98 -11.84
C ALA A 303 28.44 17.22 -11.04
N PHE A 304 29.59 17.15 -10.38
CA PHE A 304 30.09 18.25 -9.56
C PHE A 304 30.30 19.51 -10.41
N VAL A 305 29.80 20.65 -9.90
CA VAL A 305 30.02 21.98 -10.46
C VAL A 305 30.56 22.87 -9.35
N PRO A 306 31.70 23.56 -9.55
CA PRO A 306 32.22 24.52 -8.58
C PRO A 306 31.22 25.64 -8.30
N ALA A 307 31.15 26.09 -7.04
CA ALA A 307 30.35 27.26 -6.68
C ALA A 307 30.83 28.50 -7.45
N ALA A 308 29.92 29.41 -7.78
CA ALA A 308 30.26 30.66 -8.48
C ALA A 308 31.30 31.52 -7.72
N LYS A 309 31.33 31.39 -6.39
CA LYS A 309 32.28 32.10 -5.50
C LYS A 309 33.55 31.30 -5.20
N CYS A 310 33.75 30.13 -5.83
CA CYS A 310 34.93 29.29 -5.61
C CYS A 310 36.20 30.01 -6.05
N LYS A 311 37.16 30.16 -5.15
CA LYS A 311 38.47 30.79 -5.44
C LYS A 311 39.50 29.81 -6.02
N THR A 312 39.26 28.51 -5.86
CA THR A 312 40.17 27.42 -6.24
C THR A 312 39.54 26.47 -7.25
N ILE A 313 38.90 27.03 -8.29
CA ILE A 313 38.07 26.31 -9.28
C ILE A 313 38.78 25.08 -9.86
N PHE A 314 40.03 25.23 -10.29
CA PHE A 314 40.81 24.13 -10.88
C PHE A 314 41.05 22.99 -9.89
N LEU A 315 41.38 23.30 -8.63
CA LEU A 315 41.62 22.29 -7.59
C LEU A 315 40.33 21.58 -7.20
N CYS A 316 39.23 22.32 -6.99
CA CYS A 316 37.94 21.72 -6.64
C CYS A 316 37.38 20.86 -7.78
N SER A 317 37.52 21.30 -9.03
CA SER A 317 37.10 20.52 -10.21
C SER A 317 37.93 19.25 -10.37
N ALA A 318 39.24 19.33 -10.19
CA ALA A 318 40.14 18.18 -10.27
C ALA A 318 39.89 17.17 -9.13
N ALA A 319 39.66 17.64 -7.91
CA ALA A 319 39.35 16.80 -6.76
C ALA A 319 38.06 15.99 -6.93
N ARG A 320 37.12 16.49 -7.75
CA ARG A 320 35.78 15.92 -7.96
C ARG A 320 35.51 15.54 -9.41
N GLY A 321 36.55 15.06 -10.12
CA GLY A 321 36.38 14.48 -11.44
C GLY A 321 35.28 13.40 -11.48
N PRO A 322 34.75 13.06 -12.67
CA PRO A 322 33.46 12.37 -12.88
C PRO A 322 33.27 11.00 -12.19
N HIS A 323 34.31 10.44 -11.56
CA HIS A 323 34.27 9.10 -10.94
C HIS A 323 34.64 9.10 -9.44
N ALA A 324 35.01 10.25 -8.85
CA ALA A 324 35.63 10.30 -7.51
C ALA A 324 34.74 9.74 -6.38
N ALA A 325 33.42 9.72 -6.54
CA ALA A 325 32.49 9.20 -5.54
C ALA A 325 31.60 8.06 -6.03
N TRP A 326 31.97 7.40 -7.14
CA TRP A 326 31.25 6.20 -7.60
C TRP A 326 31.19 5.13 -6.50
N HIS A 327 32.30 4.93 -5.79
CA HIS A 327 32.38 4.05 -4.61
C HIS A 327 31.52 4.50 -3.42
N SER A 328 31.16 5.78 -3.31
CA SER A 328 30.24 6.25 -2.26
C SER A 328 28.80 5.81 -2.54
N LEU A 329 28.44 5.66 -3.82
CA LEU A 329 27.13 5.20 -4.27
C LEU A 329 27.08 3.67 -4.35
N GLU A 330 28.15 3.02 -4.83
CA GLU A 330 28.22 1.56 -4.97
C GLU A 330 28.68 0.82 -3.72
N GLY A 331 29.64 1.37 -2.98
CA GLY A 331 30.32 0.68 -1.88
C GLY A 331 29.48 0.44 -0.64
N SER A 332 28.21 0.84 -0.64
CA SER A 332 27.37 0.71 0.54
C SER A 332 26.71 -0.66 0.69
N GLY A 333 26.55 -1.45 -0.40
CA GLY A 333 25.79 -2.72 -0.36
C GLY A 333 24.38 -2.61 0.25
N LYS A 334 23.92 -1.37 0.47
CA LYS A 334 22.71 -1.00 1.21
C LYS A 334 21.68 -0.54 0.20
N SER A 335 20.41 -0.65 0.59
CA SER A 335 19.33 -0.09 -0.20
C SER A 335 19.50 1.43 -0.37
N SER A 336 19.15 1.90 -1.58
CA SER A 336 19.14 3.32 -1.93
C SER A 336 18.33 4.12 -0.91
N ASN A 337 18.84 5.28 -0.49
CA ASN A 337 18.19 6.10 0.53
C ASN A 337 18.28 7.59 0.15
N PRO A 338 17.65 7.99 -0.97
CA PRO A 338 17.77 9.33 -1.52
C PRO A 338 17.25 10.43 -0.59
N LEU A 339 16.38 10.10 0.37
CA LEU A 339 15.87 11.08 1.35
C LEU A 339 16.79 11.27 2.56
N LYS A 340 17.84 10.47 2.74
CA LYS A 340 18.77 10.59 3.87
C LYS A 340 19.73 11.74 3.65
N GLU A 341 20.08 12.42 4.74
CA GLU A 341 21.15 13.41 4.75
C GLU A 341 22.52 12.79 4.44
N PHE A 342 23.21 13.44 3.51
CA PHE A 342 24.62 13.21 3.29
C PHE A 342 25.41 13.82 4.46
N GLY A 343 26.27 13.02 5.10
CA GLY A 343 27.07 13.45 6.25
C GLY A 343 28.56 13.63 5.96
N LYS A 344 29.04 13.11 4.82
CA LYS A 344 30.47 13.01 4.47
C LYS A 344 30.95 14.22 3.67
N TRP A 345 30.51 15.41 4.06
CA TRP A 345 30.85 16.67 3.36
C TRP A 345 32.35 16.93 3.30
N LYS A 346 33.07 16.59 4.37
CA LYS A 346 34.53 16.79 4.47
C LYS A 346 35.29 15.89 3.49
N ASP A 347 34.77 14.71 3.18
CA ASP A 347 35.37 13.74 2.26
C ASP A 347 35.32 14.21 0.79
N LEU A 348 34.63 15.33 0.51
CA LEU A 348 34.61 15.92 -0.83
C LEU A 348 35.94 16.58 -1.20
N ASN A 349 36.77 16.98 -0.24
CA ASN A 349 38.07 17.64 -0.50
C ASN A 349 37.96 18.87 -1.43
N VAL A 350 36.89 19.66 -1.27
CA VAL A 350 36.67 20.93 -1.98
C VAL A 350 36.63 22.10 -0.99
N CYS A 351 36.70 23.34 -1.48
CA CYS A 351 36.61 24.53 -0.63
C CYS A 351 35.24 24.67 0.03
N GLU A 352 35.17 25.49 1.09
CA GLU A 352 33.96 25.69 1.89
C GLU A 352 32.78 26.22 1.08
N GLU A 353 33.02 27.15 0.15
CA GLU A 353 31.97 27.69 -0.72
C GLU A 353 31.36 26.60 -1.63
N CYS A 354 32.16 25.65 -2.10
CA CYS A 354 31.68 24.49 -2.86
C CYS A 354 30.92 23.50 -1.98
N ILE A 355 31.29 23.35 -0.70
CA ILE A 355 30.57 22.48 0.24
C ILE A 355 29.17 23.04 0.49
N GLU A 356 29.03 24.33 0.79
CA GLU A 356 27.71 24.95 1.01
C GLU A 356 26.83 24.86 -0.23
N PHE A 357 27.39 25.12 -1.42
CA PHE A 357 26.66 24.94 -2.67
C PHE A 357 26.18 23.48 -2.88
N CYS A 358 27.01 22.49 -2.57
CA CYS A 358 26.61 21.08 -2.63
C CYS A 358 25.52 20.72 -1.61
N LYS A 359 25.55 21.33 -0.40
CA LYS A 359 24.52 21.12 0.63
C LYS A 359 23.17 21.64 0.15
N ASP A 360 23.13 22.82 -0.45
CA ASP A 360 21.91 23.40 -1.02
C ASP A 360 21.35 22.51 -2.13
N ALA A 361 22.20 22.09 -3.08
CA ALA A 361 21.82 21.17 -4.14
C ALA A 361 21.28 19.83 -3.60
N HIS A 362 21.89 19.28 -2.56
CA HIS A 362 21.40 18.06 -1.90
C HIS A 362 20.05 18.26 -1.21
N LYS A 363 19.84 19.40 -0.54
CA LYS A 363 18.58 19.73 0.12
C LYS A 363 17.44 19.89 -0.91
N GLU A 364 17.71 20.58 -2.02
CA GLU A 364 16.77 20.72 -3.13
C GLU A 364 16.48 19.35 -3.76
N GLY A 365 17.52 18.57 -4.05
CA GLY A 365 17.38 17.22 -4.61
C GLY A 365 16.53 16.30 -3.76
N ARG A 366 16.73 16.29 -2.43
CA ARG A 366 15.88 15.52 -1.49
C ARG A 366 14.42 15.94 -1.51
N THR A 367 14.17 17.26 -1.57
CA THR A 367 12.82 17.80 -1.66
C THR A 367 12.17 17.35 -2.97
N ALA A 368 12.89 17.44 -4.08
CA ALA A 368 12.41 16.97 -5.37
C ALA A 368 12.14 15.46 -5.40
N VAL A 369 12.96 14.63 -4.72
CA VAL A 369 12.68 13.19 -4.58
C VAL A 369 11.39 12.95 -3.79
N TRP A 370 11.14 13.72 -2.72
CA TRP A 370 9.89 13.62 -1.97
C TRP A 370 8.66 13.93 -2.84
N GLU A 371 8.71 15.01 -3.61
CA GLU A 371 7.62 15.40 -4.51
C GLU A 371 7.35 14.34 -5.59
N CYS A 372 8.40 13.70 -6.10
CA CYS A 372 8.29 12.63 -7.10
C CYS A 372 7.96 11.26 -6.49
N LEU A 373 7.95 11.11 -5.15
CA LEU A 373 7.86 9.80 -4.49
C LEU A 373 6.66 8.96 -4.94
N PRO A 374 5.43 9.52 -5.07
CA PRO A 374 4.30 8.74 -5.56
C PRO A 374 4.52 8.21 -6.98
N ALA A 375 5.06 9.03 -7.87
CA ALA A 375 5.33 8.65 -9.26
C ALA A 375 6.38 7.53 -9.37
N LEU A 376 7.37 7.49 -8.46
CA LEU A 376 8.35 6.39 -8.41
C LEU A 376 7.69 5.03 -8.17
N PHE A 377 6.51 5.01 -7.54
CA PHE A 377 5.74 3.80 -7.24
C PHE A 377 4.44 3.69 -8.04
N GLU A 378 4.34 4.35 -9.20
CA GLU A 378 3.17 4.27 -10.09
C GLU A 378 1.87 4.76 -9.44
N MET A 379 2.00 5.69 -8.48
CA MET A 379 0.88 6.34 -7.80
C MET A 379 0.67 7.75 -8.35
N GLU A 380 -0.53 8.28 -8.12
CA GLU A 380 -0.86 9.66 -8.46
C GLU A 380 -0.14 10.65 -7.57
N ARG A 381 -0.11 11.91 -8.01
CA ARG A 381 0.54 13.00 -7.28
C ARG A 381 -0.09 13.22 -5.90
N TRP A 382 0.70 13.76 -4.98
CA TRP A 382 0.30 14.04 -3.61
C TRP A 382 -1.04 14.79 -3.50
N GLU A 383 -1.29 15.76 -4.38
CA GLU A 383 -2.53 16.54 -4.35
C GLU A 383 -3.78 15.68 -4.60
N VAL A 384 -3.68 14.71 -5.52
CA VAL A 384 -4.78 13.80 -5.85
C VAL A 384 -4.99 12.79 -4.73
N LEU A 385 -3.91 12.27 -4.14
CA LEU A 385 -4.00 11.33 -3.01
C LEU A 385 -4.68 11.98 -1.81
N LYS A 386 -4.31 13.23 -1.48
CA LYS A 386 -4.93 14.00 -0.39
C LYS A 386 -6.41 14.25 -0.65
N LYS A 387 -6.74 14.71 -1.86
CA LYS A 387 -8.14 14.95 -2.24
C LYS A 387 -9.00 13.69 -2.10
N ARG A 388 -8.51 12.54 -2.57
CA ARG A 388 -9.23 11.25 -2.44
C ARG A 388 -9.43 10.83 -0.99
N GLU A 389 -8.44 11.05 -0.14
CA GLU A 389 -8.58 10.75 1.30
C GLU A 389 -9.60 11.68 1.96
N ASP A 390 -9.52 12.99 1.68
CA ASP A 390 -10.44 14.00 2.21
C ASP A 390 -11.89 13.77 1.75
N GLU A 391 -12.11 13.38 0.48
CA GLU A 391 -13.43 13.00 -0.05
C GLU A 391 -14.04 11.84 0.78
N THR A 392 -13.24 10.87 1.24
CA THR A 392 -13.72 9.78 2.10
C THR A 392 -13.95 10.16 3.57
N LEU A 393 -13.55 11.37 3.96
CA LEU A 393 -13.63 11.87 5.34
C LEU A 393 -14.75 12.89 5.55
N CYS A 394 -15.33 13.46 4.48
CA CYS A 394 -16.13 14.69 4.55
C CYS A 394 -17.59 14.58 4.05
N GLU A 395 -18.18 13.40 3.89
CA GLU A 395 -19.59 13.32 3.42
C GLU A 395 -20.63 13.94 4.39
N ASP A 396 -20.22 14.43 5.57
CA ASP A 396 -21.10 15.00 6.60
C ASP A 396 -21.26 16.53 6.64
N ALA A 397 -20.66 17.31 5.73
CA ALA A 397 -20.66 18.79 5.88
C ALA A 397 -21.76 19.56 5.11
N ASP A 398 -22.29 19.05 3.99
CA ASP A 398 -23.06 19.90 3.06
C ASP A 398 -24.60 19.78 3.14
N THR A 399 -25.16 18.99 4.06
CA THR A 399 -26.63 18.74 4.10
C THR A 399 -27.39 19.31 5.30
N LYS A 400 -26.79 20.16 6.15
CA LYS A 400 -27.49 20.69 7.35
C LYS A 400 -27.62 22.20 7.49
N GLU A 401 -27.29 23.01 6.47
CA GLU A 401 -27.51 24.47 6.54
C GLU A 401 -28.69 25.01 5.71
N ASP A 402 -29.33 24.21 4.84
CA ASP A 402 -30.36 24.74 3.91
C ASP A 402 -31.83 24.47 4.31
N SER A 403 -32.12 24.10 5.56
CA SER A 403 -33.51 23.81 5.99
C SER A 403 -34.00 24.53 7.25
N LEU A 404 -33.42 25.69 7.59
CA LEU A 404 -33.85 26.50 8.73
C LEU A 404 -33.94 27.99 8.40
N GLN A 405 -34.53 28.33 7.25
CA GLN A 405 -35.13 29.64 7.01
C GLN A 405 -36.41 29.43 6.19
N ASP A 406 -37.54 29.25 6.87
CA ASP A 406 -38.88 29.70 6.41
C ASP A 406 -39.98 29.18 7.37
N THR A 407 -39.96 29.64 8.62
CA THR A 407 -41.16 29.62 9.48
C THR A 407 -41.14 30.78 10.47
N GLU A 408 -41.17 32.02 9.99
CA GLU A 408 -41.68 33.14 10.78
C GLU A 408 -42.57 34.06 9.92
N GLN A 409 -43.87 33.74 9.88
CA GLN A 409 -44.90 34.77 9.96
C GLN A 409 -45.33 34.85 11.43
N PRO A 410 -45.50 36.04 12.01
CA PRO A 410 -46.89 36.46 12.20
C PRO A 410 -47.18 37.99 12.18
N LYS A 411 -48.43 38.28 11.78
CA LYS A 411 -49.29 39.47 11.98
C LYS A 411 -49.28 40.59 10.97
#